data_AF-A0A2A5Y325-F1
#
_entry.id   AF-A0A2A5Y325-F1
#
_cell.length_a   1.000
_cell.length_b   1.000
_cell.length_c   1.000
_cell.angle_alpha   90.00
_cell.angle_beta   90.00
_cell.angle_gamma   90.00
#
_symmetry.space_group_name_H-M   'P 1'
#
loop_
_entity.id
_entity.type
_entity.pdbx_description
1 polymer ?
#
loop_
_entity_poly.entity_id
_entity_poly.type
_entity_poly.pdbx_seq_one_letter_code
_entity_poly.pdbx_strand_id
1 'polypeptide(L)'
;DLWQKILETRMQTGEPYLVFIDTVNKNMAKHQKSKGLKVKTSNLCSEIMLHTGLDHLGKERTAVCCLSSVNLEKWDEWSTDTNFIQDVMRFLDNVLEDFIENAPESMKNAVYSAKRERSVGLGAMGFHSFLQKKGIPFESALAKSWNTKFFRHLKQEADKASVILAIEKGACPDADEMDVKARFSHKLAIAPTASISIICGGTSACVEPIPANIYTHKTLSGSFTVKNKYLERILEEKNINNEKTWQSIIENDGSISHLKELSEDEKKCFKTAFEIDQRWIIEMAADRTPFICQSQSINLYLSADIDKWDLMMLHWKAWELGIKSLYYCRSKSIQRASYAGVEADNTKNWPEKNISDSKTDYEECLSCQ
;
A
#
# COMPACT_ATOMS: atom_id res chain seq x y z
N ASP A 1 0.92 -28.48 -7.35
CA ASP A 1 -0.49 -28.44 -7.81
C ASP A 1 -1.32 -27.33 -7.16
N LEU A 2 -1.65 -27.40 -5.86
CA LEU A 2 -2.51 -26.38 -5.22
C LEU A 2 -1.94 -24.95 -5.33
N TRP A 3 -0.65 -24.77 -5.08
CA TRP A 3 0.00 -23.45 -5.18
C TRP A 3 -0.07 -22.86 -6.59
N GLN A 4 0.20 -23.67 -7.61
CA GLN A 4 0.05 -23.25 -9.00
C GLN A 4 -1.38 -22.79 -9.29
N LYS A 5 -2.39 -23.56 -8.85
CA LYS A 5 -3.80 -23.19 -9.02
C LYS A 5 -4.14 -21.86 -8.33
N ILE A 6 -3.58 -21.60 -7.14
CA ILE A 6 -3.74 -20.31 -6.44
C ILE A 6 -3.17 -19.17 -7.26
N LEU A 7 -1.94 -19.31 -7.78
CA LEU A 7 -1.29 -18.28 -8.59
C LEU A 7 -2.01 -18.03 -9.92
N GLU A 8 -2.45 -19.09 -10.60
CA GLU A 8 -3.25 -18.99 -11.83
C GLU A 8 -4.59 -18.28 -11.57
N THR A 9 -5.27 -18.61 -10.47
CA THR A 9 -6.52 -17.93 -10.08
C THR A 9 -6.26 -16.46 -9.77
N ARG A 10 -5.19 -16.13 -9.03
CA ARG A 10 -4.77 -14.75 -8.75
C ARG A 10 -4.49 -13.97 -10.03
N MET A 11 -3.83 -14.57 -11.02
CA MET A 11 -3.60 -13.91 -12.31
C MET A 11 -4.89 -13.66 -13.10
N GLN A 12 -5.89 -14.54 -12.98
CA GLN A 12 -7.14 -14.45 -13.73
C GLN A 12 -8.16 -13.51 -13.08
N THR A 13 -8.29 -13.54 -11.75
CA THR A 13 -9.36 -12.83 -11.02
C THR A 13 -8.84 -11.70 -10.14
N GLY A 14 -7.52 -11.65 -9.91
CA GLY A 14 -6.88 -10.81 -8.90
C GLY A 14 -6.89 -11.38 -7.49
N GLU A 15 -7.57 -12.51 -7.26
CA GLU A 15 -7.84 -13.14 -5.96
C GLU A 15 -7.55 -14.66 -6.02
N PRO A 16 -7.37 -15.36 -4.90
CA PRO A 16 -7.52 -14.93 -3.50
C PRO A 16 -6.36 -14.05 -3.03
N TYR A 17 -6.60 -13.23 -2.00
CA TYR A 17 -5.51 -12.59 -1.25
C TYR A 17 -4.68 -13.65 -0.52
N LEU A 18 -3.44 -13.31 -0.22
CA LEU A 18 -2.57 -14.16 0.57
C LEU A 18 -2.29 -13.52 1.91
N VAL A 19 -2.42 -14.29 2.98
CA VAL A 19 -2.06 -13.88 4.34
C VAL A 19 -1.09 -14.91 4.90
N PHE A 20 0.11 -14.48 5.23
CA PHE A 20 1.18 -15.34 5.76
C PHE A 20 1.04 -15.43 7.29
N ILE A 21 0.12 -16.28 7.75
CA ILE A 21 -0.32 -16.34 9.15
C ILE A 21 0.82 -16.56 10.15
N ASP A 22 1.84 -17.36 9.80
CA ASP A 22 2.98 -17.61 10.69
C ASP A 22 3.82 -16.35 10.88
N THR A 23 4.07 -15.63 9.78
CA THR A 23 4.76 -14.33 9.80
C THR A 23 3.96 -13.31 10.60
N VAL A 24 2.63 -13.25 10.44
CA VAL A 24 1.76 -12.38 11.20
C VAL A 24 1.87 -12.67 12.70
N ASN A 25 1.64 -13.91 13.11
CA ASN A 25 1.64 -14.29 14.53
C ASN A 25 3.03 -14.20 15.17
N LYS A 26 4.11 -14.51 14.45
CA LYS A 26 5.49 -14.34 14.92
C LYS A 26 5.79 -12.88 15.30
N ASN A 27 5.30 -11.94 14.49
CA ASN A 27 5.52 -10.51 14.63
C ASN A 27 4.53 -9.78 15.54
N MET A 28 3.57 -10.48 16.16
CA MET A 28 2.70 -9.90 17.17
C MET A 28 3.48 -9.42 18.39
N ALA A 29 2.94 -8.41 19.09
CA ALA A 29 3.56 -7.89 20.29
C ALA A 29 3.63 -8.95 21.40
N LYS A 30 4.68 -8.90 22.24
CA LYS A 30 4.92 -9.91 23.28
C LYS A 30 3.72 -10.07 24.22
N HIS A 31 3.11 -8.97 24.67
CA HIS A 31 1.96 -9.00 25.59
C HIS A 31 0.74 -9.73 24.98
N GLN A 32 0.53 -9.63 23.67
CA GLN A 32 -0.55 -10.32 22.97
C GLN A 32 -0.29 -11.82 22.87
N LYS A 33 0.94 -12.20 22.50
CA LYS A 33 1.36 -13.60 22.41
C LYS A 33 1.28 -14.30 23.76
N SER A 34 1.71 -13.63 24.83
CA SER A 34 1.62 -14.15 26.21
C SER A 34 0.19 -14.43 26.66
N LYS A 35 -0.79 -13.70 26.10
CA LYS A 35 -2.24 -13.92 26.33
C LYS A 35 -2.86 -14.97 25.41
N GLY A 36 -2.07 -15.63 24.57
CA GLY A 36 -2.57 -16.64 23.63
C GLY A 36 -3.42 -16.08 22.49
N LEU A 37 -3.42 -14.75 22.28
CA LEU A 37 -4.10 -14.13 21.14
C LEU A 37 -3.45 -14.58 19.84
N LYS A 38 -4.26 -14.93 18.84
CA LYS A 38 -3.81 -15.42 17.53
C LYS A 38 -4.60 -14.81 16.38
N VAL A 39 -3.89 -14.29 15.38
CA VAL A 39 -4.52 -13.79 14.15
C VAL A 39 -4.73 -14.98 13.20
N LYS A 40 -5.98 -15.22 12.81
CA LYS A 40 -6.35 -16.33 11.91
C LYS A 40 -6.74 -15.85 10.51
N THR A 41 -7.19 -14.61 10.41
CA THR A 41 -7.68 -13.98 9.19
C THR A 41 -7.28 -12.50 9.19
N SER A 42 -7.37 -11.86 8.03
CA SER A 42 -7.30 -10.40 7.91
C SER A 42 -8.69 -9.82 7.58
N ASN A 43 -8.77 -8.50 7.32
CA ASN A 43 -9.97 -7.83 6.85
C ASN A 43 -10.09 -7.86 5.31
N LEU A 44 -11.10 -7.15 4.78
CA LEU A 44 -11.39 -7.02 3.35
C LEU A 44 -10.21 -6.50 2.52
N CYS A 45 -9.34 -5.68 3.09
CA CYS A 45 -8.22 -5.06 2.38
C CYS A 45 -6.85 -5.67 2.74
N SER A 46 -6.83 -6.74 3.55
CA SER A 46 -5.64 -7.51 3.94
C SER A 46 -4.57 -6.77 4.78
N GLU A 47 -4.86 -5.59 5.32
CA GLU A 47 -3.93 -4.78 6.14
C GLU A 47 -4.13 -4.96 7.65
N ILE A 48 -5.30 -5.42 8.09
CA ILE A 48 -5.65 -5.53 9.51
C ILE A 48 -5.29 -6.92 10.03
N MET A 49 -4.53 -6.98 11.12
CA MET A 49 -4.02 -8.24 11.69
C MET A 49 -4.36 -8.29 13.19
N LEU A 50 -5.66 -8.44 13.46
CA LEU A 50 -6.22 -8.45 14.81
C LEU A 50 -6.80 -9.82 15.16
N HIS A 51 -6.84 -10.13 16.45
CA HIS A 51 -7.41 -11.39 16.92
C HIS A 51 -8.95 -11.38 16.83
N THR A 52 -9.52 -12.51 16.43
CA THR A 52 -10.97 -12.76 16.39
C THR A 52 -11.28 -14.13 17.00
N GLY A 53 -12.47 -14.25 17.57
CA GLY A 53 -12.90 -15.44 18.30
C GLY A 53 -12.72 -15.31 19.81
N LEU A 54 -12.75 -16.45 20.51
CA LEU A 54 -12.57 -16.53 21.95
C LEU A 54 -11.16 -16.10 22.39
N ASP A 55 -11.10 -15.20 23.35
CA ASP A 55 -9.86 -14.81 24.03
C ASP A 55 -9.58 -15.65 25.29
N HIS A 56 -8.47 -15.33 25.98
CA HIS A 56 -8.05 -15.97 27.22
C HIS A 56 -9.02 -15.81 28.40
N LEU A 57 -10.01 -14.91 28.30
CA LEU A 57 -11.06 -14.70 29.31
C LEU A 57 -12.36 -15.41 28.92
N GLY A 58 -12.36 -16.19 27.84
CA GLY A 58 -13.56 -16.88 27.33
C GLY A 58 -14.58 -15.91 26.72
N LYS A 59 -14.16 -14.71 26.31
CA LYS A 59 -15.02 -13.71 25.68
C LYS A 59 -14.80 -13.69 24.18
N GLU A 60 -15.90 -13.59 23.44
CA GLU A 60 -15.88 -13.52 21.97
C GLU A 60 -15.44 -12.12 21.51
N ARG A 61 -14.42 -12.07 20.65
CA ARG A 61 -13.91 -10.83 20.05
C ARG A 61 -14.24 -10.74 18.57
N THR A 62 -14.82 -9.61 18.19
CA THR A 62 -14.91 -9.17 16.80
C THR A 62 -13.97 -7.99 16.61
N ALA A 63 -12.99 -8.11 15.73
CA ALA A 63 -11.98 -7.08 15.53
C ALA A 63 -12.58 -5.80 14.92
N VAL A 64 -12.17 -4.64 15.45
CA VAL A 64 -12.50 -3.31 14.93
C VAL A 64 -11.22 -2.50 14.85
N CYS A 65 -11.11 -1.64 13.85
CA CYS A 65 -9.99 -0.73 13.69
C CYS A 65 -10.48 0.60 13.11
N CYS A 66 -10.04 1.71 13.69
CA CYS A 66 -10.24 3.05 13.12
C CYS A 66 -9.01 3.43 12.29
N LEU A 67 -9.24 3.97 11.09
CA LEU A 67 -8.18 4.25 10.11
C LEU A 67 -8.06 5.74 9.81
N SER A 68 -6.82 6.19 9.63
CA SER A 68 -6.47 7.48 9.03
C SER A 68 -5.15 7.33 8.30
N SER A 69 -4.76 8.27 7.44
CA SER A 69 -3.51 8.19 6.68
C SER A 69 -2.82 9.53 6.57
N VAL A 70 -1.52 9.56 6.85
CA VAL A 70 -0.71 10.76 6.58
C VAL A 70 -0.45 10.90 5.08
N ASN A 71 -0.31 12.14 4.61
CA ASN A 71 0.06 12.42 3.23
C ASN A 71 1.58 12.62 3.11
N LEU A 72 2.29 11.63 2.58
CA LEU A 72 3.75 11.67 2.40
C LEU A 72 4.18 12.68 1.33
N GLU A 73 3.32 13.04 0.37
CA GLU A 73 3.60 14.13 -0.58
C GLU A 73 3.87 15.48 0.12
N LYS A 74 3.29 15.61 1.32
CA LYS A 74 3.36 16.77 2.21
C LYS A 74 4.39 16.60 3.33
N TRP A 75 5.25 15.59 3.25
CA TRP A 75 6.24 15.26 4.28
C TRP A 75 7.04 16.47 4.78
N ASP A 76 7.56 17.31 3.88
CA ASP A 76 8.38 18.46 4.26
C ASP A 76 7.59 19.52 5.07
N GLU A 77 6.25 19.51 4.99
CA GLU A 77 5.36 20.45 5.69
C GLU A 77 5.08 20.01 7.13
N TRP A 78 4.98 18.70 7.41
CA TRP A 78 4.57 18.19 8.72
C TRP A 78 5.62 17.38 9.48
N SER A 79 6.68 16.89 8.83
CA SER A 79 7.66 15.97 9.47
C SER A 79 8.49 16.58 10.59
N THR A 80 8.52 17.91 10.70
CA THR A 80 9.20 18.63 11.78
C THR A 80 8.26 19.00 12.94
N ASP A 81 6.95 18.86 12.74
CA ASP A 81 5.95 19.07 13.80
C ASP A 81 5.90 17.84 14.71
N THR A 82 6.43 18.00 15.92
CA THR A 82 6.51 16.93 16.92
C THR A 82 5.15 16.50 17.47
N ASN A 83 4.10 17.29 17.26
CA ASN A 83 2.75 17.01 17.76
C ASN A 83 1.86 16.38 16.68
N PHE A 84 2.19 16.54 15.39
CA PHE A 84 1.33 16.12 14.28
C PHE A 84 0.86 14.66 14.40
N ILE A 85 1.78 13.70 14.57
CA ILE A 85 1.41 12.29 14.72
C ILE A 85 0.66 12.04 16.03
N GLN A 86 1.03 12.71 17.12
CA GLN A 86 0.31 12.59 18.38
C GLN A 86 -1.15 13.03 18.25
N ASP A 87 -1.42 14.12 17.55
CA ASP A 87 -2.77 14.64 17.32
C ASP A 87 -3.59 13.70 16.44
N VAL A 88 -2.98 13.11 15.40
CA VAL A 88 -3.63 12.07 14.59
C VAL A 88 -3.96 10.83 15.42
N MET A 89 -3.03 10.38 16.27
CA MET A 89 -3.28 9.23 17.16
C MET A 89 -4.36 9.52 18.21
N ARG A 90 -4.40 10.75 18.75
CA ARG A 90 -5.49 11.20 19.65
C ARG A 90 -6.83 11.25 18.92
N PHE A 91 -6.85 11.74 17.68
CA PHE A 91 -8.05 11.72 16.85
C PHE A 91 -8.56 10.29 16.65
N LEU A 92 -7.68 9.34 16.29
CA LEU A 92 -8.05 7.93 16.16
C LEU A 92 -8.56 7.33 17.48
N ASP A 93 -7.95 7.68 18.62
CA ASP A 93 -8.43 7.25 19.95
C ASP A 93 -9.83 7.77 20.25
N ASN A 94 -10.11 9.03 19.90
CA ASN A 94 -11.41 9.66 20.12
C ASN A 94 -12.49 9.06 19.21
N VAL A 95 -12.17 8.76 17.95
CA VAL A 95 -13.10 8.05 17.03
C VAL A 95 -13.40 6.65 17.56
N LEU A 96 -12.40 5.95 18.08
CA LEU A 96 -12.60 4.63 18.67
C LEU A 96 -13.42 4.71 19.97
N GLU A 97 -13.24 5.76 20.77
CA GLU A 97 -14.06 6.00 21.97
C GLU A 97 -15.53 6.23 21.59
N ASP A 98 -15.80 7.06 20.58
CA ASP A 98 -17.16 7.30 20.09
C ASP A 98 -17.84 5.99 19.66
N PHE A 99 -17.12 5.13 18.93
CA PHE A 99 -17.62 3.78 18.61
C PHE A 99 -17.91 2.95 19.86
N ILE A 100 -17.02 2.98 20.85
CA ILE A 100 -17.16 2.22 22.10
C ILE A 100 -18.39 2.66 22.91
N GLU A 101 -18.70 3.96 22.90
CA GLU A 101 -19.81 4.56 23.66
C GLU A 101 -21.16 4.42 22.94
N ASN A 102 -21.16 4.53 21.61
CA ASN A 102 -22.40 4.68 20.82
C ASN A 102 -22.77 3.46 19.96
N ALA A 103 -21.93 2.44 19.87
CA ALA A 103 -22.25 1.26 19.06
C ALA A 103 -23.48 0.50 19.60
N PRO A 104 -24.31 -0.07 18.70
CA PRO A 104 -25.50 -0.81 19.09
C PRO A 104 -25.13 -2.12 19.81
N GLU A 105 -26.05 -2.64 20.63
CA GLU A 105 -25.88 -3.90 21.38
C GLU A 105 -25.55 -5.11 20.47
N SER A 106 -26.01 -5.09 19.21
CA SER A 106 -25.65 -6.11 18.21
C SER A 106 -24.14 -6.19 17.93
N MET A 107 -23.39 -5.14 18.26
CA MET A 107 -21.94 -5.04 18.12
C MET A 107 -21.18 -5.24 19.45
N LYS A 108 -21.81 -5.80 20.49
CA LYS A 108 -21.18 -5.96 21.82
C LYS A 108 -19.81 -6.66 21.80
N ASN A 109 -19.60 -7.66 20.94
CA ASN A 109 -18.31 -8.36 20.81
C ASN A 109 -17.23 -7.45 20.19
N ALA A 110 -17.65 -6.54 19.33
CA ALA A 110 -16.81 -5.53 18.69
C ALA A 110 -16.44 -4.41 19.68
N VAL A 111 -17.41 -3.93 20.45
CA VAL A 111 -17.20 -2.99 21.58
C VAL A 111 -16.26 -3.60 22.61
N TYR A 112 -16.45 -4.87 22.97
CA TYR A 112 -15.55 -5.58 23.87
C TYR A 112 -14.12 -5.60 23.34
N SER A 113 -13.91 -6.03 22.09
CA SER A 113 -12.58 -6.05 21.46
C SER A 113 -11.93 -4.66 21.43
N ALA A 114 -12.69 -3.63 21.03
CA ALA A 114 -12.23 -2.24 20.98
C ALA A 114 -11.83 -1.71 22.36
N LYS A 115 -12.62 -1.97 23.41
CA LYS A 115 -12.29 -1.61 24.80
C LYS A 115 -11.00 -2.27 25.27
N ARG A 116 -10.78 -3.55 24.92
CA ARG A 116 -9.64 -4.35 25.37
C ARG A 116 -8.32 -3.95 24.71
N GLU A 117 -8.30 -3.83 23.38
CA GLU A 117 -7.06 -3.62 22.62
C GLU A 117 -6.81 -2.16 22.26
N ARG A 118 -7.89 -1.39 22.10
CA ARG A 118 -7.86 -0.05 21.49
C ARG A 118 -7.08 -0.02 20.19
N SER A 119 -7.35 -0.96 19.29
CA SER A 119 -6.59 -1.11 18.04
C SER A 119 -6.92 0.01 17.05
N VAL A 120 -5.89 0.70 16.54
CA VAL A 120 -6.01 1.73 15.50
C VAL A 120 -5.04 1.45 14.34
N GLY A 121 -5.30 2.07 13.19
CA GLY A 121 -4.48 1.92 11.99
C GLY A 121 -4.18 3.27 11.35
N LEU A 122 -3.09 3.89 11.79
CA LEU A 122 -2.44 4.98 11.10
C LEU A 122 -1.68 4.42 9.88
N GLY A 123 -2.13 4.82 8.70
CA GLY A 123 -1.56 4.50 7.40
C GLY A 123 -0.79 5.66 6.79
N ALA A 124 -0.43 5.50 5.53
CA ALA A 124 0.23 6.52 4.72
C ALA A 124 -0.28 6.47 3.28
N MET A 125 -0.36 7.63 2.64
CA MET A 125 -0.63 7.81 1.21
C MET A 125 0.37 8.77 0.58
N GLY A 126 0.37 8.90 -0.75
CA GLY A 126 1.17 9.90 -1.45
C GLY A 126 2.65 9.55 -1.61
N PHE A 127 3.05 8.28 -1.42
CA PHE A 127 4.45 7.87 -1.51
C PHE A 127 5.04 8.12 -2.90
N HIS A 128 4.40 7.65 -3.97
CA HIS A 128 4.93 7.85 -5.33
C HIS A 128 4.83 9.32 -5.77
N SER A 129 3.78 10.04 -5.35
CA SER A 129 3.70 11.48 -5.55
C SER A 129 4.83 12.25 -4.87
N PHE A 130 5.24 11.86 -3.66
CA PHE A 130 6.43 12.42 -3.02
C PHE A 130 7.70 12.18 -3.85
N LEU A 131 7.89 10.94 -4.33
CA LEU A 131 9.07 10.60 -5.14
C LEU A 131 9.10 11.41 -6.45
N GLN A 132 7.97 11.48 -7.17
CA GLN A 132 7.84 12.27 -8.41
C GLN A 132 8.06 13.76 -8.17
N LYS A 133 7.53 14.32 -7.08
CA LYS A 133 7.77 15.73 -6.67
C LYS A 133 9.27 16.03 -6.52
N LYS A 134 10.04 15.05 -6.05
CA LYS A 134 11.48 15.14 -5.79
C LYS A 134 12.34 14.70 -6.98
N GLY A 135 11.74 14.26 -8.09
CA GLY A 135 12.48 13.70 -9.23
C GLY A 135 13.22 12.41 -8.88
N ILE A 136 12.65 11.58 -8.01
CA ILE A 136 13.24 10.32 -7.56
C ILE A 136 12.53 9.16 -8.26
N PRO A 137 13.24 8.33 -9.05
CA PRO A 137 12.67 7.09 -9.58
C PRO A 137 12.22 6.14 -8.48
N PHE A 138 11.07 5.49 -8.68
CA PHE A 138 10.55 4.48 -7.74
C PHE A 138 11.54 3.30 -7.57
N GLU A 139 12.17 2.89 -8.67
CA GLU A 139 13.22 1.86 -8.72
C GLU A 139 14.59 2.47 -8.39
N SER A 140 14.78 2.91 -7.15
CA SER A 140 16.06 3.49 -6.74
C SER A 140 16.38 3.24 -5.26
N ALA A 141 17.68 3.19 -4.95
CA ALA A 141 18.17 3.12 -3.58
C ALA A 141 17.68 4.32 -2.74
N LEU A 142 17.53 5.50 -3.37
CA LEU A 142 17.01 6.69 -2.71
C LEU A 142 15.52 6.52 -2.32
N ALA A 143 14.70 5.91 -3.18
CA ALA A 143 13.32 5.56 -2.84
C ALA A 143 13.24 4.57 -1.66
N LYS A 144 14.11 3.54 -1.61
CA LYS A 144 14.21 2.62 -0.46
C LYS A 144 14.62 3.33 0.83
N SER A 145 15.56 4.27 0.74
CA SER A 145 15.98 5.09 1.88
C SER A 145 14.82 5.95 2.42
N TRP A 146 14.07 6.61 1.53
CA TRP A 146 12.88 7.37 1.92
C TRP A 146 11.78 6.49 2.51
N ASN A 147 11.52 5.33 1.91
CA ASN A 147 10.59 4.34 2.45
C ASN A 147 10.94 3.99 3.90
N THR A 148 12.18 3.58 4.15
CA THR A 148 12.65 3.25 5.51
C THR A 148 12.53 4.44 6.46
N LYS A 149 12.88 5.65 6.00
CA LYS A 149 12.81 6.88 6.80
C LYS A 149 11.37 7.19 7.23
N PHE A 150 10.41 7.13 6.32
CA PHE A 150 9.00 7.40 6.61
C PHE A 150 8.43 6.44 7.64
N PHE A 151 8.57 5.13 7.42
CA PHE A 151 7.96 4.14 8.31
C PHE A 151 8.67 4.04 9.66
N ARG A 152 9.98 4.27 9.71
CA ARG A 152 10.69 4.42 10.99
C ARG A 152 10.16 5.60 11.80
N HIS A 153 10.00 6.76 11.17
CA HIS A 153 9.46 7.95 11.84
C HIS A 153 8.03 7.72 12.32
N LEU A 154 7.14 7.19 11.46
CA LEU A 154 5.76 6.88 11.84
C LEU A 154 5.69 5.91 13.02
N LYS A 155 6.55 4.89 13.04
CA LYS A 155 6.61 3.93 14.16
C LYS A 155 7.04 4.59 15.46
N GLN A 156 8.11 5.38 15.42
CA GLN A 156 8.65 6.08 16.59
C GLN A 156 7.63 7.05 17.19
N GLU A 157 7.03 7.90 16.36
CA GLU A 157 6.09 8.89 16.83
C GLU A 157 4.75 8.27 17.26
N ALA A 158 4.25 7.24 16.58
CA ALA A 158 3.04 6.54 17.01
C ALA A 158 3.24 5.75 18.32
N ASP A 159 4.42 5.15 18.54
CA ASP A 159 4.76 4.54 19.82
C ASP A 159 4.79 5.57 20.94
N LYS A 160 5.48 6.70 20.72
CA LYS A 160 5.57 7.80 21.68
C LYS A 160 4.18 8.35 22.03
N ALA A 161 3.35 8.60 21.03
CA ALA A 161 1.96 9.05 21.22
C ALA A 161 1.14 8.03 22.05
N SER A 162 1.32 6.73 21.81
CA SER A 162 0.66 5.67 22.59
C SER A 162 1.04 5.69 24.07
N VAL A 163 2.32 5.97 24.39
CA VAL A 163 2.77 6.10 25.79
C VAL A 163 2.18 7.36 26.43
N ILE A 164 2.22 8.49 25.74
CA ILE A 164 1.68 9.77 26.23
C ILE A 164 0.18 9.62 26.53
N LEU A 165 -0.59 9.08 25.59
CA LEU A 165 -2.02 8.86 25.79
C LEU A 165 -2.32 7.81 26.86
N ALA A 166 -1.42 6.83 27.09
CA ALA A 166 -1.57 5.89 28.19
C ALA A 166 -1.42 6.56 29.55
N ILE A 167 -0.50 7.53 29.67
CA ILE A 167 -0.32 8.31 30.91
C ILE A 167 -1.54 9.20 31.16
N GLU A 168 -2.08 9.82 30.12
CA GLU A 168 -3.21 10.73 30.23
C GLU A 168 -4.56 10.02 30.46
N LYS A 169 -4.84 8.97 29.69
CA LYS A 169 -6.16 8.32 29.62
C LYS A 169 -6.17 6.87 30.13
N GLY A 170 -5.03 6.36 30.60
CA GLY A 170 -4.83 4.95 30.94
C GLY A 170 -4.43 4.10 29.74
N ALA A 171 -3.59 3.07 29.99
CA ALA A 171 -3.25 2.04 29.01
C ALA A 171 -4.48 1.22 28.60
N CYS A 172 -4.46 0.59 27.43
CA CYS A 172 -5.52 -0.36 27.09
C CYS A 172 -5.44 -1.59 28.02
N PRO A 173 -6.59 -2.18 28.41
CA PRO A 173 -6.60 -3.33 29.32
C PRO A 173 -5.69 -4.48 28.87
N ASP A 174 -5.58 -4.72 27.56
CA ASP A 174 -4.72 -5.81 27.10
C ASP A 174 -3.23 -5.56 27.34
N ALA A 175 -2.78 -4.31 27.29
CA ALA A 175 -1.42 -3.93 27.60
C ALA A 175 -1.19 -3.78 29.12
N ASP A 176 -2.15 -3.17 29.83
CA ASP A 176 -2.07 -2.86 31.26
C ASP A 176 -1.93 -4.11 32.13
N GLU A 177 -2.70 -5.17 31.84
CA GLU A 177 -2.61 -6.47 32.54
C GLU A 177 -1.24 -7.16 32.40
N MET A 178 -0.42 -6.71 31.47
CA MET A 178 0.94 -7.21 31.22
C MET A 178 2.01 -6.17 31.61
N ASP A 179 1.65 -5.13 32.38
CA ASP A 179 2.49 -4.01 32.80
C ASP A 179 3.13 -3.26 31.60
N VAL A 180 2.40 -3.17 30.49
CA VAL A 180 2.82 -2.43 29.29
C VAL A 180 2.09 -1.09 29.24
N LYS A 181 2.83 0.01 29.36
CA LYS A 181 2.31 1.38 29.22
C LYS A 181 2.04 1.74 27.76
N ALA A 182 0.93 1.26 27.20
CA ALA A 182 0.50 1.58 25.84
C ALA A 182 -1.00 1.81 25.77
N ARG A 183 -1.43 2.92 25.15
CA ARG A 183 -2.84 3.20 24.92
C ARG A 183 -3.43 2.29 23.86
N PHE A 184 -2.63 1.90 22.87
CA PHE A 184 -3.05 1.08 21.74
C PHE A 184 -2.18 -0.18 21.62
N SER A 185 -2.82 -1.34 21.53
CA SER A 185 -2.16 -2.62 21.22
C SER A 185 -1.64 -2.67 19.78
N HIS A 186 -2.36 -2.04 18.85
CA HIS A 186 -1.96 -1.86 17.44
C HIS A 186 -2.11 -0.40 17.02
N LYS A 187 -1.18 0.09 16.20
CA LYS A 187 -1.06 1.51 15.81
C LYS A 187 -1.00 1.75 14.31
N LEU A 188 -0.20 0.96 13.57
CA LEU A 188 0.08 1.19 12.16
C LEU A 188 -0.51 0.07 11.29
N ALA A 189 -1.22 0.47 10.24
CA ALA A 189 -1.76 -0.39 9.18
C ALA A 189 -1.85 0.42 7.89
N ILE A 190 -1.34 -0.10 6.77
CA ILE A 190 -1.32 0.64 5.50
C ILE A 190 -2.48 0.15 4.63
N ALA A 191 -3.63 0.82 4.74
CA ALA A 191 -4.82 0.51 3.97
C ALA A 191 -4.77 1.12 2.55
N PRO A 192 -5.60 0.64 1.61
CA PRO A 192 -5.79 1.31 0.33
C PRO A 192 -6.46 2.67 0.56
N THR A 193 -5.95 3.72 -0.08
CA THR A 193 -6.42 5.10 0.16
C THR A 193 -7.04 5.75 -1.08
N ALA A 194 -7.64 4.95 -1.97
CA ALA A 194 -8.10 5.41 -3.30
C ALA A 194 -8.97 6.68 -3.24
N SER A 195 -9.99 6.71 -2.38
CA SER A 195 -10.89 7.86 -2.28
C SER A 195 -10.24 9.07 -1.59
N ILE A 196 -9.56 8.86 -0.45
CA ILE A 196 -8.96 9.97 0.31
C ILE A 196 -7.74 10.57 -0.40
N SER A 197 -7.05 9.82 -1.25
CA SER A 197 -5.94 10.35 -2.04
C SER A 197 -6.43 11.33 -3.12
N ILE A 198 -7.63 11.10 -3.66
CA ILE A 198 -8.32 12.03 -4.56
C ILE A 198 -8.74 13.29 -3.79
N ILE A 199 -9.36 13.13 -2.62
CA ILE A 199 -9.78 14.25 -1.74
C ILE A 199 -8.57 15.14 -1.40
N CYS A 200 -7.40 14.55 -1.16
CA CYS A 200 -6.17 15.28 -0.88
C CYS A 200 -5.43 15.80 -2.12
N GLY A 201 -6.15 16.21 -3.16
CA GLY A 201 -5.58 16.85 -4.35
C GLY A 201 -4.92 15.87 -5.33
N GLY A 202 -5.49 14.67 -5.46
CA GLY A 202 -5.02 13.66 -6.41
C GLY A 202 -3.62 13.14 -6.15
N THR A 203 -3.27 12.92 -4.87
CA THR A 203 -2.01 12.26 -4.51
C THR A 203 -2.07 10.75 -4.82
N SER A 204 -0.91 10.10 -4.93
CA SER A 204 -0.84 8.66 -5.18
C SER A 204 -1.50 7.88 -4.04
N ALA A 205 -2.24 6.83 -4.37
CA ALA A 205 -2.85 5.98 -3.35
C ALA A 205 -1.79 5.21 -2.56
N CYS A 206 -2.03 5.07 -1.26
CA CYS A 206 -1.22 4.33 -0.29
C CYS A 206 0.29 4.50 -0.51
N VAL A 207 1.00 3.39 -0.62
CA VAL A 207 2.44 3.35 -0.86
C VAL A 207 2.79 2.71 -2.20
N GLU A 208 1.80 2.60 -3.07
CA GLU A 208 1.88 1.92 -4.36
C GLU A 208 2.30 2.89 -5.47
N PRO A 209 2.89 2.35 -6.54
CA PRO A 209 3.12 3.15 -7.74
C PRO A 209 1.81 3.56 -8.42
N ILE A 210 1.89 4.58 -9.26
CA ILE A 210 0.72 5.16 -9.93
C ILE A 210 0.43 4.28 -11.15
N PRO A 211 -0.79 3.75 -11.33
CA PRO A 211 -1.07 2.80 -12.42
C PRO A 211 -0.96 3.40 -13.83
N ALA A 212 -1.20 4.70 -13.98
CA ALA A 212 -1.16 5.41 -15.25
C ALA A 212 -0.94 6.92 -15.01
N ASN A 213 -0.18 7.60 -15.87
CA ASN A 213 0.05 9.04 -15.75
C ASN A 213 -1.14 9.90 -16.21
N ILE A 214 -2.13 9.30 -16.83
CA ILE A 214 -3.41 9.91 -17.18
C ILE A 214 -4.49 8.82 -17.07
N TYR A 215 -5.60 9.14 -16.41
CA TYR A 215 -6.71 8.20 -16.27
C TYR A 215 -8.04 8.92 -16.14
N THR A 216 -9.12 8.24 -16.52
CA THR A 216 -10.48 8.78 -16.44
C THR A 216 -11.11 8.40 -15.11
N HIS A 217 -11.42 9.40 -14.29
CA HIS A 217 -12.16 9.23 -13.06
C HIS A 217 -13.67 9.35 -13.31
N LYS A 218 -14.42 8.28 -13.09
CA LYS A 218 -15.89 8.31 -13.18
C LYS A 218 -16.47 8.71 -11.82
N THR A 219 -17.17 9.84 -11.79
CA THR A 219 -17.96 10.30 -10.64
C THR A 219 -19.44 10.23 -10.96
N LEU A 220 -20.30 10.36 -9.95
CA LEU A 220 -21.75 10.50 -10.14
C LEU A 220 -22.11 11.71 -11.02
N SER A 221 -21.27 12.75 -11.02
CA SER A 221 -21.47 14.00 -11.77
C SER A 221 -20.79 14.04 -13.15
N GLY A 222 -20.17 12.94 -13.59
CA GLY A 222 -19.51 12.86 -14.89
C GLY A 222 -18.16 12.14 -14.86
N SER A 223 -17.55 12.00 -16.04
CA SER A 223 -16.20 11.43 -16.19
C SER A 223 -15.18 12.56 -16.37
N PHE A 224 -14.17 12.60 -15.52
CA PHE A 224 -13.13 13.63 -15.54
C PHE A 224 -11.77 12.98 -15.80
N THR A 225 -11.01 13.52 -16.75
CA THR A 225 -9.64 13.09 -17.01
C THR A 225 -8.72 13.68 -15.94
N VAL A 226 -8.01 12.82 -15.22
CA VAL A 226 -7.01 13.20 -14.22
C VAL A 226 -5.64 12.98 -14.84
N LYS A 227 -4.84 14.05 -14.88
CA LYS A 227 -3.46 14.05 -15.35
C LYS A 227 -2.51 14.03 -14.15
N ASN A 228 -1.35 13.40 -14.32
CA ASN A 228 -0.28 13.47 -13.34
C ASN A 228 0.28 14.90 -13.31
N LYS A 229 -0.01 15.64 -12.24
CA LYS A 229 0.40 17.04 -12.03
C LYS A 229 1.90 17.28 -12.12
N TYR A 230 2.72 16.31 -11.73
CA TYR A 230 4.18 16.43 -11.77
C TYR A 230 4.73 16.21 -13.17
N LEU A 231 4.12 15.29 -13.92
CA LEU A 231 4.42 15.11 -15.34
C LEU A 231 3.97 16.32 -16.15
N GLU A 232 2.77 16.84 -15.90
CA GLU A 232 2.23 18.00 -16.62
C GLU A 232 3.20 19.18 -16.59
N ARG A 233 3.76 19.50 -15.43
CA ARG A 233 4.79 20.53 -15.28
C ARG A 233 6.04 20.27 -16.16
N ILE A 234 6.51 19.03 -16.24
CA ILE A 234 7.68 18.69 -17.08
C ILE A 234 7.35 18.81 -18.57
N LEU A 235 6.14 18.41 -18.97
CA LEU A 235 5.69 18.58 -20.35
C LEU A 235 5.56 20.06 -20.72
N GLU A 236 5.17 20.93 -19.77
CA GLU A 236 5.14 22.39 -19.94
C GLU A 236 6.55 22.97 -20.12
N GLU A 237 7.49 22.60 -19.26
CA GLU A 237 8.89 23.03 -19.34
C GLU A 237 9.54 22.67 -20.69
N LYS A 238 9.12 21.56 -21.29
CA LYS A 238 9.58 21.09 -22.61
C LYS A 238 8.74 21.57 -23.78
N ASN A 239 7.73 22.42 -23.54
CA ASN A 239 6.80 22.92 -24.56
C ASN A 239 6.06 21.82 -25.34
N ILE A 240 5.82 20.67 -24.71
CA ILE A 240 5.07 19.54 -25.28
C ILE A 240 3.77 19.24 -24.51
N ASN A 241 3.36 20.09 -23.57
CA ASN A 241 2.06 19.99 -22.90
C ASN A 241 0.93 20.43 -23.85
N ASN A 242 0.48 19.51 -24.71
CA ASN A 242 -0.64 19.72 -25.63
C ASN A 242 -1.53 18.47 -25.71
N GLU A 243 -2.72 18.62 -26.30
CA GLU A 243 -3.71 17.53 -26.40
C GLU A 243 -3.17 16.30 -27.12
N LYS A 244 -2.35 16.49 -28.17
CA LYS A 244 -1.73 15.39 -28.93
C LYS A 244 -0.80 14.55 -28.06
N THR A 245 0.00 15.19 -27.20
CA THR A 245 0.88 14.48 -26.26
C THR A 245 0.07 13.67 -25.26
N TRP A 246 -0.95 14.26 -24.63
CA TRP A 246 -1.80 13.54 -23.68
C TRP A 246 -2.59 12.41 -24.32
N GLN A 247 -3.09 12.60 -25.53
CA GLN A 247 -3.76 11.56 -26.31
C GLN A 247 -2.81 10.39 -26.62
N SER A 248 -1.56 10.69 -27.00
CA SER A 248 -0.52 9.68 -27.20
C SER A 248 -0.19 8.91 -25.91
N ILE A 249 -0.19 9.58 -24.75
CA ILE A 249 0.01 8.93 -23.45
C ILE A 249 -1.19 8.00 -23.13
N ILE A 250 -2.43 8.40 -23.42
CA ILE A 250 -3.63 7.55 -23.25
C ILE A 250 -3.53 6.30 -24.13
N GLU A 251 -3.14 6.45 -25.39
CA GLU A 251 -2.97 5.35 -26.36
C GLU A 251 -1.90 4.35 -25.94
N ASN A 252 -0.95 4.77 -25.10
CA ASN A 252 0.09 3.93 -24.52
C ASN A 252 -0.19 3.57 -23.05
N ASP A 253 -1.46 3.40 -22.69
CA ASP A 253 -1.92 2.98 -21.35
C ASP A 253 -1.42 3.87 -20.19
N GLY A 254 -1.18 5.15 -20.45
CA GLY A 254 -0.63 6.07 -19.46
C GLY A 254 0.89 6.08 -19.34
N SER A 255 1.61 5.32 -20.18
CA SER A 255 3.08 5.34 -20.26
C SER A 255 3.57 6.60 -20.97
N ILE A 256 4.78 7.03 -20.60
CA ILE A 256 5.52 8.11 -21.25
C ILE A 256 6.84 7.64 -21.87
N SER A 257 7.12 6.34 -21.84
CA SER A 257 8.41 5.77 -22.23
C SER A 257 8.74 6.02 -23.71
N HIS A 258 7.72 6.18 -24.56
CA HIS A 258 7.82 6.44 -26.00
C HIS A 258 8.13 7.91 -26.36
N LEU A 259 7.96 8.85 -25.43
CA LEU A 259 8.21 10.28 -25.68
C LEU A 259 9.73 10.53 -25.80
N LYS A 260 10.18 11.03 -26.95
CA LYS A 260 11.62 11.20 -27.25
C LYS A 260 12.21 12.47 -26.66
N GLU A 261 11.35 13.42 -26.32
CA GLU A 261 11.68 14.72 -25.75
C GLU A 261 12.02 14.63 -24.25
N LEU A 262 11.63 13.53 -23.61
CA LEU A 262 11.95 13.23 -22.21
C LEU A 262 13.30 12.53 -22.11
N SER A 263 14.10 12.96 -21.14
CA SER A 263 15.32 12.26 -20.74
C SER A 263 14.99 10.91 -20.09
N GLU A 264 15.95 10.01 -20.06
CA GLU A 264 15.79 8.70 -19.43
C GLU A 264 15.52 8.80 -17.93
N ASP A 265 16.11 9.80 -17.24
CA ASP A 265 15.86 10.00 -15.81
C ASP A 265 14.44 10.51 -15.53
N GLU A 266 13.91 11.39 -16.39
CA GLU A 266 12.50 11.79 -16.33
C GLU A 266 11.59 10.58 -16.56
N LYS A 267 11.86 9.76 -17.59
CA LYS A 267 11.09 8.54 -17.85
C LYS A 267 11.07 7.59 -16.66
N LYS A 268 12.23 7.35 -16.03
CA LYS A 268 12.34 6.53 -14.81
C LYS A 268 11.48 7.05 -13.66
N CYS A 269 11.30 8.36 -13.52
CA CYS A 269 10.47 8.96 -12.46
C CYS A 269 8.97 8.74 -12.65
N PHE A 270 8.49 8.58 -13.89
CA PHE A 270 7.06 8.43 -14.20
C PHE A 270 6.71 7.07 -14.79
N LYS A 271 7.53 6.04 -14.55
CA LYS A 271 7.13 4.66 -14.83
C LYS A 271 5.81 4.34 -14.13
N THR A 272 4.90 3.76 -14.89
CA THR A 272 3.62 3.28 -14.38
C THR A 272 3.80 2.02 -13.53
N ALA A 273 2.79 1.68 -12.73
CA ALA A 273 2.82 0.48 -11.89
C ALA A 273 3.10 -0.83 -12.67
N PHE A 274 2.68 -0.91 -13.94
CA PHE A 274 2.93 -2.05 -14.82
C PHE A 274 4.32 -2.05 -15.49
N GLU A 275 5.00 -0.91 -15.49
CA GLU A 275 6.37 -0.77 -16.03
C GLU A 275 7.44 -0.95 -14.95
N ILE A 276 7.07 -0.78 -13.67
CA ILE A 276 7.95 -1.00 -12.53
C ILE A 276 8.17 -2.50 -12.35
N ASP A 277 9.42 -2.88 -12.10
CA ASP A 277 9.77 -4.22 -11.67
C ASP A 277 9.20 -4.48 -10.26
N GLN A 278 8.34 -5.48 -10.18
CA GLN A 278 7.58 -5.80 -8.97
C GLN A 278 8.47 -6.28 -7.82
N ARG A 279 9.72 -6.70 -8.10
CA ARG A 279 10.72 -6.99 -7.06
C ARG A 279 10.97 -5.77 -6.17
N TRP A 280 10.97 -4.56 -6.72
CA TRP A 280 11.10 -3.32 -5.92
C TRP A 280 9.91 -3.07 -4.99
N ILE A 281 8.69 -3.41 -5.43
CA ILE A 281 7.49 -3.28 -4.58
C ILE A 281 7.58 -4.24 -3.40
N ILE A 282 7.98 -5.49 -3.66
CA ILE A 282 8.17 -6.52 -2.63
C ILE A 282 9.28 -6.12 -1.67
N GLU A 283 10.46 -5.70 -2.16
CA GLU A 283 11.55 -5.29 -1.28
C GLU A 283 11.18 -4.08 -0.43
N MET A 284 10.55 -3.04 -1.00
CA MET A 284 10.12 -1.90 -0.19
C MET A 284 9.02 -2.28 0.81
N ALA A 285 8.12 -3.19 0.46
CA ALA A 285 7.16 -3.75 1.40
C ALA A 285 7.84 -4.52 2.54
N ALA A 286 8.87 -5.33 2.24
CA ALA A 286 9.66 -6.01 3.25
C ALA A 286 10.39 -5.01 4.17
N ASP A 287 11.08 -4.02 3.60
CA ASP A 287 11.82 -2.99 4.34
C ASP A 287 10.94 -2.25 5.36
N ARG A 288 9.67 -1.98 5.00
CA ARG A 288 8.74 -1.26 5.90
C ARG A 288 8.00 -2.16 6.87
N THR A 289 7.95 -3.48 6.64
CA THR A 289 7.20 -4.44 7.48
C THR A 289 7.61 -4.41 8.96
N PRO A 290 8.91 -4.34 9.33
CA PRO A 290 9.33 -4.26 10.73
C PRO A 290 8.77 -3.06 11.50
N PHE A 291 8.43 -1.99 10.80
CA PHE A 291 7.87 -0.79 11.41
C PHE A 291 6.36 -0.85 11.55
N ILE A 292 5.66 -1.76 10.85
CA ILE A 292 4.20 -1.84 10.83
C ILE A 292 3.73 -3.00 11.71
N CYS A 293 3.01 -2.70 12.81
CA CYS A 293 2.55 -3.72 13.73
C CYS A 293 1.40 -4.59 13.17
N GLN A 294 0.53 -4.03 12.32
CA GLN A 294 -0.50 -4.80 11.61
C GLN A 294 0.06 -5.29 10.27
N SER A 295 -0.54 -4.98 9.13
CA SER A 295 -0.01 -5.26 7.78
C SER A 295 -0.20 -4.06 6.85
N GLN A 296 0.01 -4.29 5.56
CA GLN A 296 -0.08 -3.34 4.47
C GLN A 296 -0.77 -4.01 3.28
N SER A 297 -1.70 -3.32 2.62
CA SER A 297 -2.32 -3.79 1.39
C SER A 297 -1.34 -3.61 0.24
N ILE A 298 -0.81 -4.72 -0.30
CA ILE A 298 0.17 -4.70 -1.39
C ILE A 298 -0.45 -5.33 -2.62
N ASN A 299 -0.72 -4.52 -3.63
CA ASN A 299 -1.06 -4.98 -4.97
C ASN A 299 0.22 -5.36 -5.75
N LEU A 300 0.11 -6.41 -6.56
CA LEU A 300 1.10 -6.71 -7.60
C LEU A 300 0.51 -6.35 -8.95
N TYR A 301 1.31 -5.80 -9.84
CA TYR A 301 0.93 -5.37 -11.19
C TYR A 301 1.73 -6.20 -12.20
N LEU A 302 1.07 -7.22 -12.77
CA LEU A 302 1.73 -8.20 -13.62
C LEU A 302 1.22 -8.09 -15.05
N SER A 303 2.12 -8.30 -16.01
CA SER A 303 1.71 -8.47 -17.39
C SER A 303 1.08 -9.86 -17.57
N ALA A 304 0.18 -10.02 -18.54
CA ALA A 304 -0.46 -11.32 -18.78
C ALA A 304 0.48 -12.37 -19.37
N ASP A 305 1.60 -11.95 -19.94
CA ASP A 305 2.67 -12.78 -20.49
C ASP A 305 3.81 -13.05 -19.49
N ILE A 306 3.62 -12.75 -18.20
CA ILE A 306 4.62 -13.01 -17.18
C ILE A 306 5.05 -14.48 -17.16
N ASP A 307 6.37 -14.71 -17.03
CA ASP A 307 6.89 -16.05 -16.90
C ASP A 307 6.41 -16.73 -15.61
N LYS A 308 6.17 -18.04 -15.69
CA LYS A 308 5.66 -18.82 -14.55
C LYS A 308 6.64 -18.85 -13.38
N TRP A 309 7.95 -18.86 -13.66
CA TRP A 309 8.99 -18.77 -12.65
C TRP A 309 8.92 -17.43 -11.93
N ASP A 310 8.81 -16.32 -12.66
CA ASP A 310 8.71 -14.98 -12.07
C ASP A 310 7.44 -14.82 -11.23
N LEU A 311 6.30 -15.29 -11.74
CA LEU A 311 5.05 -15.29 -10.98
C LEU A 311 5.21 -16.06 -9.66
N MET A 312 5.85 -17.23 -9.68
CA MET A 312 6.12 -18.01 -8.48
C MET A 312 7.10 -17.30 -7.55
N MET A 313 8.21 -16.79 -8.07
CA MET A 313 9.30 -16.21 -7.30
C MET A 313 8.90 -14.90 -6.63
N LEU A 314 8.10 -14.05 -7.28
CA LEU A 314 7.54 -12.86 -6.63
C LEU A 314 6.73 -13.24 -5.38
N HIS A 315 5.83 -14.23 -5.48
CA HIS A 315 5.04 -14.65 -4.33
C HIS A 315 5.89 -15.37 -3.26
N TRP A 316 6.89 -16.14 -3.67
CA TRP A 316 7.83 -16.79 -2.76
C TRP A 316 8.69 -15.78 -1.99
N LYS A 317 9.29 -14.79 -2.69
CA LYS A 317 10.10 -13.74 -2.07
C LYS A 317 9.29 -12.88 -1.12
N ALA A 318 8.01 -12.60 -1.42
CA ALA A 318 7.14 -11.92 -0.47
C ALA A 318 7.01 -12.68 0.87
N TRP A 319 6.82 -14.00 0.80
CA TRP A 319 6.79 -14.86 2.00
C TRP A 319 8.15 -14.91 2.72
N GLU A 320 9.22 -15.16 1.97
CA GLU A 320 10.59 -15.30 2.48
C GLU A 320 11.08 -14.04 3.21
N LEU A 321 10.81 -12.88 2.63
CA LEU A 321 11.19 -11.57 3.19
C LEU A 321 10.30 -11.12 4.37
N GLY A 322 9.33 -11.96 4.77
CA GLY A 322 8.52 -11.71 5.96
C GLY A 322 7.43 -10.67 5.78
N ILE A 323 6.95 -10.45 4.54
CA ILE A 323 5.71 -9.70 4.31
C ILE A 323 4.55 -10.48 4.96
N LYS A 324 3.53 -9.76 5.42
CA LYS A 324 2.40 -10.34 6.15
C LYS A 324 1.21 -10.69 5.26
N SER A 325 1.00 -9.96 4.16
CA SER A 325 -0.07 -10.22 3.21
C SER A 325 0.23 -9.68 1.80
N LEU A 326 -0.45 -10.24 0.81
CA LEU A 326 -0.55 -9.72 -0.56
C LEU A 326 -2.03 -9.55 -0.91
N TYR A 327 -2.38 -8.38 -1.43
CA TYR A 327 -3.74 -8.00 -1.80
C TYR A 327 -4.04 -8.45 -3.25
N TYR A 328 -4.58 -7.56 -4.10
CA TYR A 328 -4.91 -7.91 -5.47
C TYR A 328 -3.67 -8.18 -6.33
N CYS A 329 -3.82 -9.15 -7.22
CA CYS A 329 -2.95 -9.32 -8.37
C CYS A 329 -3.59 -8.66 -9.59
N ARG A 330 -3.13 -7.46 -9.96
CA ARG A 330 -3.63 -6.72 -11.12
C ARG A 330 -2.93 -7.21 -12.37
N SER A 331 -3.63 -7.94 -13.23
CA SER A 331 -3.13 -8.31 -14.56
C SER A 331 -3.75 -7.44 -15.65
N LYS A 332 -2.96 -7.07 -16.67
CA LYS A 332 -3.53 -6.55 -17.92
C LYS A 332 -4.09 -7.75 -18.68
N SER A 333 -5.39 -7.80 -18.96
CA SER A 333 -5.93 -8.87 -19.81
C SER A 333 -5.41 -8.71 -21.25
N ILE A 334 -5.06 -9.82 -21.90
CA ILE A 334 -4.68 -9.86 -23.33
C ILE A 334 -5.85 -9.38 -24.24
N GLN A 335 -7.08 -9.33 -23.71
CA GLN A 335 -8.32 -9.13 -24.48
C GLN A 335 -8.87 -7.69 -24.55
N ARG A 336 -8.05 -6.65 -24.40
CA ARG A 336 -8.49 -5.26 -24.69
C ARG A 336 -7.67 -4.59 -25.78
N ALA A 337 -7.55 -5.24 -26.94
CA ALA A 337 -7.24 -4.59 -28.20
C ALA A 337 -8.49 -4.61 -29.09
N SER A 338 -9.52 -3.85 -28.72
CA SER A 338 -10.69 -3.54 -29.56
C SER A 338 -11.36 -2.27 -29.02
N TYR A 339 -10.77 -1.11 -29.31
CA TYR A 339 -11.52 0.15 -29.21
C TYR A 339 -12.44 0.25 -30.44
N ALA A 340 -13.74 0.36 -30.20
CA ALA A 340 -14.71 0.70 -31.22
C ALA A 340 -14.55 2.18 -31.57
N GLY A 341 -14.18 2.49 -32.82
CA GLY A 341 -14.34 3.85 -33.38
C GLY A 341 -13.15 4.47 -34.11
N VAL A 342 -12.07 3.75 -34.39
CA VAL A 342 -10.98 4.29 -35.23
C VAL A 342 -10.74 3.31 -36.38
N GLU A 343 -10.92 3.78 -37.61
CA GLU A 343 -10.55 3.04 -38.81
C GLU A 343 -9.09 2.57 -38.69
N ALA A 344 -8.90 1.29 -38.99
CA ALA A 344 -7.66 0.57 -38.80
C ALA A 344 -6.49 1.24 -39.53
N ASP A 345 -5.62 1.93 -38.79
CA ASP A 345 -4.27 2.21 -39.26
C ASP A 345 -3.35 1.05 -38.82
N ASN A 346 -3.04 0.18 -39.80
CA ASN A 346 -2.25 -1.03 -39.67
C ASN A 346 -0.74 -0.72 -39.65
N THR A 347 -0.24 0.00 -38.64
CA THR A 347 1.20 0.07 -38.38
C THR A 347 1.56 -0.65 -37.08
N LYS A 348 2.10 -1.86 -37.29
CA LYS A 348 2.69 -2.76 -36.31
C LYS A 348 3.95 -2.14 -35.69
N ASN A 349 4.03 -2.15 -34.36
CA ASN A 349 5.04 -2.86 -33.57
C ASN A 349 4.95 -2.37 -32.12
N TRP A 350 4.51 -3.26 -31.23
CA TRP A 350 4.85 -3.11 -29.82
C TRP A 350 6.38 -3.16 -29.70
N PRO A 351 7.01 -2.40 -28.77
CA PRO A 351 8.41 -2.61 -28.50
C PRO A 351 8.60 -4.09 -28.14
N GLU A 352 9.36 -4.81 -28.96
CA GLU A 352 9.80 -6.17 -28.65
C GLU A 352 10.58 -6.06 -27.34
N LYS A 353 9.94 -6.47 -26.23
CA LYS A 353 10.72 -6.87 -25.06
C LYS A 353 11.52 -8.08 -25.53
N ASN A 354 12.83 -7.93 -25.62
CA ASN A 354 13.72 -9.08 -25.65
C ASN A 354 13.41 -9.89 -24.39
N ILE A 355 12.64 -10.97 -24.55
CA ILE A 355 12.53 -12.00 -23.52
C ILE A 355 13.94 -12.56 -23.43
N SER A 356 14.69 -12.17 -22.42
CA SER A 356 15.99 -12.78 -22.17
C SER A 356 15.73 -14.25 -21.85
N ASP A 357 16.30 -15.17 -22.63
CA ASP A 357 16.27 -16.61 -22.34
C ASP A 357 16.97 -16.97 -21.00
N SER A 358 17.63 -15.99 -20.35
CA SER A 358 18.15 -16.12 -19.00
C SER A 358 17.02 -15.96 -17.97
N LYS A 359 16.87 -16.95 -17.10
CA LYS A 359 16.02 -16.85 -15.90
C LYS A 359 16.43 -15.63 -15.07
N THR A 360 15.46 -14.84 -14.64
CA THR A 360 15.66 -13.71 -13.72
C THR A 360 16.34 -14.21 -12.44
N ASP A 361 17.48 -13.60 -12.09
CA ASP A 361 18.15 -13.85 -10.82
C ASP A 361 17.49 -13.02 -9.71
N TYR A 362 16.97 -13.70 -8.69
CA TYR A 362 16.32 -13.09 -7.53
C TYR A 362 17.26 -12.98 -6.32
N GLU A 363 18.51 -13.45 -6.43
CA GLU A 363 19.55 -13.28 -5.42
C GLU A 363 20.43 -12.05 -5.67
N GLU A 364 20.32 -11.46 -6.86
CA GLU A 364 21.02 -10.21 -7.20
C GLU A 364 20.39 -9.00 -6.49
N CYS A 365 21.22 -8.13 -5.92
CA CYS A 365 20.77 -6.91 -5.26
C CYS A 365 20.21 -5.90 -6.28
N LEU A 366 18.92 -5.59 -6.20
CA LEU A 366 18.26 -4.62 -7.09
C LEU A 366 18.89 -3.23 -7.08
N SER A 367 19.49 -2.81 -5.97
CA SER A 367 20.16 -1.50 -5.87
C SER A 367 21.57 -1.49 -6.48
N CYS A 368 22.10 -2.66 -6.84
CA CYS A 368 23.38 -2.82 -7.53
C CYS A 368 23.22 -3.00 -9.05
N GLN A 369 21.98 -3.24 -9.52
CA GLN A 369 21.56 -3.14 -10.93
C GLN A 369 21.40 -1.66 -11.32
#